data_AF-A0A9X6IIY5-F1
#
_entry.id   AF-A0A9X6IIY5-F1
#
_cell.length_a   1.000
_cell.length_b   1.000
_cell.length_c   1.000
_cell.angle_alpha   90.00
_cell.angle_beta   90.00
_cell.angle_gamma   90.00
#
_symmetry.space_group_name_H-M   'P 1'
#
loop_
_entity.id
_entity.type
_entity.pdbx_description
1 polymer ?
#
loop_
_entity_poly.entity_id
_entity_poly.type
_entity_poly.pdbx_seq_one_letter_code
_entity_poly.pdbx_strand_id
1 'polypeptide(L)' 'MCVLCHDTGIIRKETYPGVIETNGCNCEVAKRQQAENDKRWNAYLIKFESMKQELKQNQQQKVS' A
#
# COMPACT_ATOMS: atom_id res chain seq x y z
N MET A 1 -19.11 -8.86 -7.13
CA MET A 1 -18.04 -9.79 -6.77
C MET A 1 -17.31 -10.29 -8.00
N CYS A 2 -16.03 -9.94 -8.15
CA CYS A 2 -15.18 -10.41 -9.23
C CYS A 2 -14.85 -11.91 -9.04
N VAL A 3 -15.08 -12.73 -10.06
CA VAL A 3 -14.86 -14.20 -10.01
C VAL A 3 -13.38 -14.56 -9.83
N LEU A 4 -12.46 -13.72 -10.32
CA LEU A 4 -11.02 -14.03 -10.29
C LEU A 4 -10.35 -13.68 -8.96
N CYS A 5 -10.80 -12.60 -8.30
CA CYS A 5 -10.15 -12.09 -7.09
C CYS A 5 -11.06 -12.07 -5.86
N HIS A 6 -12.34 -12.40 -5.99
CA HIS A 6 -13.34 -12.34 -4.91
C HIS A 6 -13.32 -10.98 -4.17
N ASP A 7 -13.23 -9.90 -4.93
CA ASP A 7 -13.15 -8.50 -4.47
C ASP A 7 -11.93 -8.15 -3.58
N THR A 8 -10.94 -9.03 -3.48
CA THR A 8 -9.67 -8.78 -2.77
C THR A 8 -8.67 -7.97 -3.59
N GLY A 9 -8.88 -7.86 -4.91
CA GLY A 9 -7.93 -7.26 -5.83
C GLY A 9 -6.70 -8.11 -6.14
N ILE A 10 -6.57 -9.30 -5.54
CA ILE A 10 -5.44 -10.22 -5.73
C ILE A 10 -5.92 -11.50 -6.39
N ILE A 11 -5.21 -11.94 -7.45
CA ILE A 11 -5.43 -13.21 -8.13
C ILE A 11 -4.30 -14.15 -7.73
N ARG A 12 -4.66 -15.35 -7.28
CA ARG A 12 -3.71 -16.43 -6.98
C ARG A 12 -3.98 -17.61 -7.90
N LYS A 13 -2.98 -18.06 -8.63
CA LYS A 13 -3.08 -19.18 -9.56
C LYS A 13 -1.90 -20.11 -9.38
N GLU A 14 -2.15 -21.37 -9.08
CA GLU A 14 -1.10 -22.39 -9.07
C GLU A 14 -0.68 -22.71 -10.52
N THR A 15 0.60 -22.56 -10.83
CA THR A 15 1.17 -22.81 -12.16
C THR A 15 1.89 -24.16 -12.23
N TYR A 16 2.50 -24.58 -11.11
CA TYR A 16 3.08 -25.91 -10.89
C TYR A 16 2.79 -26.33 -9.44
N PRO A 17 2.88 -27.62 -9.09
CA PRO A 17 2.69 -28.07 -7.72
C PRO A 17 3.54 -27.27 -6.73
N GLY A 18 2.89 -26.51 -5.85
CA GLY A 18 3.54 -25.66 -4.86
C GLY A 18 4.04 -24.29 -5.37
N VAL A 19 3.83 -23.94 -6.64
CA VAL A 19 4.21 -22.65 -7.23
C VAL A 19 2.95 -21.85 -7.54
N ILE A 20 2.72 -20.78 -6.77
CA ILE A 20 1.56 -19.90 -6.91
C ILE A 20 1.99 -18.56 -7.51
N GLU A 21 1.50 -18.28 -8.71
CA GLU A 21 1.58 -16.96 -9.31
C GLU A 21 0.57 -16.03 -8.61
N THR A 22 1.05 -14.87 -8.14
CA THR A 22 0.21 -13.86 -7.48
C THR A 22 0.25 -12.58 -8.29
N ASN A 23 -0.90 -12.16 -8.82
CA ASN A 23 -1.06 -11.00 -9.69
C ASN A 23 -2.15 -10.05 -9.16
N GLY A 24 -2.08 -8.78 -9.59
CA GLY A 24 -3.15 -7.81 -9.35
C GLY A 24 -4.35 -8.06 -10.27
N CYS A 25 -5.57 -7.81 -9.76
CA CYS A 25 -6.79 -7.82 -10.56
C CYS A 25 -7.06 -6.44 -11.16
N ASN A 26 -7.58 -6.40 -12.39
CA ASN A 26 -7.96 -5.16 -13.08
C ASN A 26 -9.47 -4.89 -13.06
N CYS A 27 -10.22 -5.50 -12.13
CA CYS A 27 -11.65 -5.21 -11.98
C CYS A 27 -11.89 -3.83 -11.36
N GLU A 28 -13.08 -3.26 -11.53
CA GLU A 28 -13.41 -1.91 -11.04
C GLU A 28 -13.26 -1.75 -9.52
N VAL A 29 -13.58 -2.81 -8.77
CA VAL A 29 -13.38 -2.82 -7.31
C VAL A 29 -11.89 -2.72 -6.97
N ALA A 30 -11.04 -3.49 -7.64
CA ALA A 30 -9.60 -3.49 -7.43
C ALA A 30 -8.97 -2.14 -7.82
N LYS A 31 -9.39 -1.54 -8.94
CA LYS A 31 -8.95 -0.20 -9.35
C LYS A 31 -9.30 0.86 -8.32
N ARG A 32 -10.53 0.82 -7.79
CA ARG A 32 -10.97 1.76 -6.73
C ARG A 32 -10.16 1.58 -5.45
N GLN A 33 -9.93 0.33 -5.04
CA GLN A 33 -9.09 0.01 -3.88
C GLN A 33 -7.66 0.52 -4.07
N GLN A 34 -7.07 0.32 -5.25
CA GLN A 34 -5.73 0.82 -5.58
C GLN A 34 -5.67 2.35 -5.45
N ALA A 35 -6.62 3.07 -6.07
CA ALA A 35 -6.65 4.53 -5.99
C ALA A 35 -6.83 5.05 -4.56
N GLU A 36 -7.61 4.35 -3.73
CA GLU A 36 -7.74 4.69 -2.31
C GLU A 36 -6.46 4.41 -1.51
N ASN A 37 -5.81 3.28 -1.77
CA ASN A 37 -4.55 2.93 -1.14
C ASN A 37 -3.44 3.92 -1.52
N ASP A 38 -3.36 4.35 -2.77
CA ASP A 38 -2.40 5.34 -3.23
C ASP A 38 -2.61 6.69 -2.51
N LYS A 39 -3.88 7.10 -2.32
CA LYS A 39 -4.19 8.31 -1.52
C LYS A 39 -3.73 8.17 -0.07
N ARG A 40 -3.99 7.02 0.57
CA ARG A 40 -3.57 6.75 1.95
C ARG A 40 -2.05 6.71 2.06
N TRP A 41 -1.37 6.11 1.09
CA TRP A 41 0.08 6.03 1.02
C TRP A 41 0.72 7.41 0.91
N ASN A 42 0.21 8.26 0.01
CA ASN A 42 0.70 9.64 -0.13
C ASN A 42 0.49 10.45 1.15
N ALA A 43 -0.66 10.32 1.82
CA ALA A 43 -0.90 10.98 3.10
C ALA A 43 0.06 10.49 4.19
N TYR A 44 0.35 9.19 4.23
CA TYR A 44 1.33 8.61 5.14
C TYR A 44 2.74 9.17 4.90
N LEU A 45 3.18 9.26 3.64
CA LEU A 45 4.49 9.81 3.29
C LEU A 45 4.66 11.27 3.75
N ILE A 46 3.64 12.11 3.54
CA ILE A 46 3.65 13.51 4.00
C ILE A 46 3.79 13.57 5.53
N LYS A 47 2.99 12.78 6.25
CA LYS A 47 3.04 12.71 7.72
C LYS A 47 4.42 12.23 8.19
N PHE A 48 4.96 11.21 7.56
CA PHE A 48 6.26 10.64 7.89
C PHE A 48 7.39 11.66 7.72
N GLU A 49 7.39 12.44 6.64
CA GLU A 49 8.39 13.51 6.45
C GLU A 49 8.25 14.63 7.48
N SER A 50 7.03 15.02 7.85
CA SER A 50 6.79 15.98 8.93
C SER A 50 7.35 15.47 10.28
N MET A 51 7.10 14.21 10.61
CA MET A 51 7.64 13.59 11.84
C MET A 51 9.18 13.55 11.83
N LYS A 52 9.82 13.30 10.68
CA LYS A 52 11.28 13.36 10.56
C LYS A 52 11.82 14.76 10.83
N GLN A 53 11.15 15.81 10.37
CA GLN A 53 11.55 17.20 10.62
C GLN A 53 11.42 17.55 12.10
N GLU A 54 10.31 17.19 12.74
CA GLU A 54 10.07 17.41 14.16
C GLU A 54 11.13 16.72 15.03
N LEU A 55 11.47 15.46 14.71
CA LEU A 55 12.52 14.73 15.41
C LEU A 55 13.88 15.43 15.33
N LYS A 56 14.24 15.98 14.16
CA LYS A 56 15.49 16.75 13.99
C LYS A 56 15.49 18.03 14.83
N GLN A 57 14.38 18.78 14.85
CA GLN A 57 14.26 20.01 15.65
C GLN A 57 14.38 19.70 17.16
N ASN A 58 13.70 18.65 17.63
CA ASN A 58 13.76 18.22 19.02
C ASN A 58 15.16 17.76 19.44
N GLN A 59 15.92 17.13 18.54
CA GLN A 59 17.33 16.80 18.81
C GLN A 59 18.20 18.05 18.91
N GLN A 60 18.01 19.03 18.04
CA GLN A 60 18.77 20.29 18.08
C GLN A 60 18.48 21.10 19.35
N GLN A 61 17.22 21.20 19.76
CA GLN A 61 16.83 21.90 20.99
C GLN A 61 17.40 21.26 22.27
N LYS A 62 17.61 19.94 22.28
CA LYS A 62 18.21 19.24 23.43
C LYS A 62 19.73 19.40 23.55
N VAL A 63 20.39 19.92 22.52
CA VAL A 63 21.86 20.10 22.48
C VAL A 63 22.26 21.57 22.79
N SER A 64 21.30 22.50 22.77
CA SER A 64 21.50 23.91 23.15
C SER A 64 21.21 24.15 24.64
#